data_AF-A0A930R801-F1
#
_entry.id   AF-A0A930R801-F1
#
_cell.length_a   1.000
_cell.length_b   1.000
_cell.length_c   1.000
_cell.angle_alpha   90.00
_cell.angle_beta   90.00
_cell.angle_gamma   90.00
#
_symmetry.space_group_name_H-M   'P 1'
#
loop_
_entity.id
_entity.type
_entity.pdbx_description
1 polymer ?
#
loop_
_entity_poly.entity_id
_entity_poly.type
_entity_poly.pdbx_seq_one_letter_code
_entity_poly.pdbx_strand_id
1 'polypeptide(L)'
;MKTNNKKVLHLRKVKNEPTLLTLTPKEVSELVLEGIVTLCIVFLLYLGILVMVSQLINEPGFISVEFSAREVWHIEREQIAFYKNIFTITSVVFAVAFTYWRLMRRYQQMQLNHILEELHLIADGQYDRRIPFRLSGDMGQVVNSINRLVDSTVNALEDERAIEKSKDELITNVSHDIRTPLTSILGYLGLIVN
;
A
#
# COMPACT_ATOMS: atom_id res chain seq x y z
N MET A 1 -14.11 -38.94 -39.85
CA MET A 1 -13.09 -38.47 -38.88
C MET A 1 -13.44 -37.07 -38.41
N LYS A 2 -14.17 -36.96 -37.30
CA LYS A 2 -14.56 -35.71 -36.64
C LYS A 2 -14.03 -35.78 -35.20
N THR A 3 -12.93 -35.12 -34.89
CA THR A 3 -12.57 -34.71 -33.52
C THR A 3 -11.19 -34.03 -33.51
N ASN A 4 -11.14 -32.71 -33.76
CA ASN A 4 -9.98 -31.94 -33.30
C ASN A 4 -10.29 -30.46 -33.00
N ASN A 5 -11.45 -30.18 -32.39
CA ASN A 5 -11.83 -28.79 -32.06
C ASN A 5 -12.22 -28.57 -30.59
N LYS A 6 -11.84 -29.48 -29.67
CA LYS A 6 -12.11 -29.32 -28.23
C LYS A 6 -10.91 -28.86 -27.40
N LYS A 7 -9.71 -28.76 -27.97
CA LYS A 7 -8.50 -28.36 -27.20
C LYS A 7 -8.23 -26.85 -27.14
N VAL A 8 -8.94 -26.03 -27.92
CA VAL A 8 -8.70 -24.57 -27.98
C VAL A 8 -9.57 -23.78 -26.99
N LEU A 9 -10.55 -24.42 -26.33
CA LEU A 9 -11.48 -23.73 -25.42
C LEU A 9 -11.10 -23.73 -23.93
N HIS A 10 -10.03 -24.42 -23.53
CA HIS A 10 -9.65 -24.54 -22.11
C HIS A 10 -8.50 -23.62 -21.65
N LEU A 11 -7.95 -22.77 -22.52
CA LEU A 11 -6.86 -21.86 -22.16
C LEU A 11 -7.30 -20.40 -21.93
N ARG A 12 -8.62 -20.13 -21.82
CA ARG A 12 -9.15 -18.79 -21.60
C ARG A 12 -10.02 -18.76 -20.34
N LYS A 13 -9.36 -18.79 -19.17
CA LYS A 13 -9.80 -18.27 -17.84
C LYS A 13 -8.93 -18.89 -16.75
N VAL A 14 -7.65 -18.54 -16.71
CA VAL A 14 -6.99 -18.43 -15.39
C VAL A 14 -7.41 -17.07 -14.87
N LYS A 15 -8.57 -17.02 -14.20
CA LYS A 15 -8.92 -15.88 -13.37
C LYS A 15 -7.94 -15.95 -12.21
N ASN A 16 -6.80 -15.24 -12.32
CA ASN A 16 -5.81 -15.17 -11.26
C ASN A 16 -6.52 -14.72 -9.99
N GLU A 17 -6.74 -15.64 -9.05
CA GLU A 17 -7.21 -15.25 -7.73
C GLU A 17 -6.14 -14.35 -7.11
N PRO A 18 -6.54 -13.23 -6.48
CA PRO A 18 -5.56 -12.29 -5.98
C PRO A 18 -4.74 -12.96 -4.86
N THR A 19 -3.43 -13.07 -5.10
CA THR A 19 -2.48 -13.72 -4.19
C THR A 19 -2.20 -12.81 -2.99
N LEU A 20 -1.85 -13.37 -1.83
CA LEU A 20 -1.36 -12.53 -0.73
C LEU A 20 -0.14 -11.74 -1.20
N LEU A 21 -0.05 -10.46 -0.83
CA LEU A 21 1.14 -9.67 -1.15
C LEU A 21 2.35 -10.33 -0.50
N THR A 22 3.31 -10.74 -1.32
CA THR A 22 4.61 -11.24 -0.86
C THR A 22 5.63 -10.18 -1.19
N LEU A 23 6.41 -9.77 -0.19
CA LEU A 23 7.51 -8.83 -0.40
C LEU A 23 8.55 -9.44 -1.31
N THR A 24 9.14 -8.62 -2.15
CA THR A 24 10.25 -9.05 -3.00
C THR A 24 11.50 -9.33 -2.15
N PRO A 25 12.42 -10.20 -2.59
CA PRO A 25 13.68 -10.45 -1.88
C PRO A 25 14.50 -9.17 -1.63
N LYS A 26 14.39 -8.18 -2.52
CA LYS A 26 15.02 -6.86 -2.36
C LYS A 26 14.44 -6.11 -1.17
N GLU A 27 13.13 -6.03 -1.06
CA GLU A 27 12.45 -5.35 0.06
C GLU A 27 12.70 -6.04 1.39
N VAL A 28 12.74 -7.38 1.40
CA VAL A 28 13.12 -8.14 2.59
C VAL A 28 14.56 -7.79 3.01
N SER A 29 15.49 -7.72 2.05
CA SER A 29 16.88 -7.34 2.35
C SER A 29 17.01 -5.91 2.86
N GLU A 30 16.21 -4.98 2.33
CA GLU A 30 16.18 -3.58 2.76
C GLU A 30 15.61 -3.47 4.18
N LEU A 31 14.53 -4.21 4.48
CA LEU A 31 13.92 -4.26 5.81
C LEU A 31 14.88 -4.84 6.85
N VAL A 32 15.58 -5.93 6.51
CA VAL A 32 16.59 -6.55 7.38
C VAL A 32 17.78 -5.60 7.61
N LEU A 33 18.28 -4.97 6.55
CA LEU A 33 19.39 -4.03 6.65
C LEU A 33 19.01 -2.83 7.53
N GLU A 34 17.81 -2.27 7.37
CA GLU A 34 17.33 -1.19 8.22
C GLU A 34 17.18 -1.63 9.69
N GLY A 35 16.69 -2.84 9.92
CA GLY A 35 16.64 -3.45 11.25
C GLY A 35 18.03 -3.57 11.90
N ILE A 36 19.02 -4.05 11.15
CA ILE A 36 20.41 -4.15 11.63
C ILE A 36 20.99 -2.77 11.93
N VAL A 37 20.85 -1.81 11.01
CA VAL A 37 21.36 -0.45 11.19
C VAL A 37 20.77 0.21 12.43
N THR A 38 19.46 0.06 12.64
CA THR A 38 18.78 0.64 13.80
C THR A 38 19.23 -0.01 15.11
N LEU A 39 19.39 -1.33 15.14
CA LEU A 39 19.97 -2.05 16.27
C LEU A 39 21.41 -1.60 16.56
N CYS A 40 22.25 -1.46 15.53
CA CYS A 40 23.61 -0.98 15.67
C CYS A 40 23.65 0.43 16.27
N ILE A 41 22.81 1.35 15.78
CA ILE A 41 22.73 2.72 16.31
C ILE A 41 22.29 2.72 17.78
N VAL A 42 21.23 1.98 18.12
CA VAL A 42 20.74 1.90 19.51
C VAL A 42 21.79 1.28 20.43
N PHE A 43 22.51 0.26 19.96
CA PHE A 43 23.60 -0.36 20.70
C PHE A 43 24.77 0.60 20.94
N LEU A 44 25.18 1.35 19.91
CA LEU A 44 26.23 2.37 20.04
C LEU A 44 25.83 3.48 21.01
N LEU A 45 24.57 3.93 20.99
CA LEU A 45 24.05 4.91 21.95
C LEU A 45 24.07 4.35 23.38
N TYR A 46 23.63 3.10 23.58
CA TYR A 46 23.67 2.43 24.88
C TYR A 46 25.11 2.33 25.42
N LEU A 47 26.06 1.90 24.59
CA LEU A 47 27.47 1.86 24.96
C LEU A 47 28.01 3.25 25.31
N GLY A 48 27.68 4.26 24.51
CA GLY A 48 28.08 5.65 24.75
C GLY A 48 27.58 6.17 26.10
N ILE A 49 26.31 5.94 26.42
CA ILE A 49 25.73 6.31 27.73
C ILE A 49 26.44 5.58 28.86
N LEU A 50 26.72 4.28 28.72
CA LEU A 50 27.40 3.48 29.75
C LEU A 50 28.81 4.02 30.03
N VAL A 51 29.59 4.30 28.98
CA VAL A 51 30.93 4.88 29.10
C VAL A 51 30.86 6.27 29.75
N MET A 52 29.92 7.12 29.31
CA MET A 52 29.75 8.46 29.86
C MET A 52 29.40 8.44 31.35
N VAL A 53 28.46 7.59 31.76
CA VAL A 53 28.09 7.39 33.18
C VAL A 53 29.28 6.86 33.98
N SER A 54 30.05 5.92 33.41
CA SER A 54 31.23 5.40 34.09
C SER A 54 32.33 6.44 34.28
N GLN A 55 32.53 7.34 33.31
CA GLN A 55 33.47 8.46 33.45
C GLN A 55 32.99 9.46 34.49
N LEU A 56 31.69 9.77 34.50
CA LEU A 56 31.09 10.67 35.50
C LEU A 56 31.26 10.17 36.94
N ILE A 57 31.25 8.85 37.16
CA ILE A 57 31.41 8.23 38.49
C ILE A 57 32.88 8.12 38.91
N ASN A 58 33.83 8.05 37.97
CA ASN A 58 35.23 7.70 38.25
C ASN A 58 36.21 8.89 38.17
N GLU A 59 35.78 10.06 37.70
CA GLU A 59 36.64 11.25 37.58
C GLU A 59 36.69 12.07 38.88
N PRO A 60 37.86 12.24 39.51
CA PRO A 60 38.01 12.98 40.76
C PRO A 60 37.93 14.52 40.60
N GLY A 61 37.49 15.01 39.45
CA GLY A 61 37.46 16.44 39.10
C GLY A 61 36.10 17.13 39.27
N PHE A 62 35.01 16.39 39.50
CA PHE A 62 33.69 16.97 39.86
C PHE A 62 33.48 17.00 41.39
N ILE A 63 34.58 16.90 42.15
CA ILE A 63 34.65 16.81 43.60
C ILE A 63 34.52 18.20 44.24
N SER A 64 33.30 18.70 44.30
CA SER A 64 32.80 19.38 45.50
C SER A 64 31.50 18.77 46.02
N VAL A 65 30.83 17.96 45.19
CA VAL A 65 29.63 17.18 45.54
C VAL A 65 29.96 15.73 45.89
N GLU A 66 31.14 15.22 45.52
CA GLU A 66 31.47 13.80 45.69
C GLU A 66 31.78 13.38 47.13
N PHE A 67 32.39 14.28 47.93
CA PHE A 67 32.54 14.07 49.36
C PHE A 67 31.19 14.07 50.09
N SER A 68 30.18 14.80 49.60
CA SER A 68 28.87 14.85 50.25
C SER A 68 27.91 13.77 49.75
N ALA A 69 27.85 13.43 48.46
CA ALA A 69 26.85 12.50 47.94
C ALA A 69 27.11 11.04 48.36
N ARG A 70 28.36 10.56 48.32
CA ARG A 70 28.68 9.16 48.66
C ARG A 70 28.59 8.89 50.17
N GLU A 71 28.86 9.91 50.98
CA GLU A 71 28.80 9.88 52.44
C GLU A 71 27.38 10.15 52.97
N VAL A 72 26.58 11.00 52.31
CA VAL A 72 25.17 11.27 52.66
C VAL A 72 24.22 10.14 52.22
N TRP A 73 24.47 9.50 51.07
CA TRP A 73 23.53 8.51 50.50
C TRP A 73 23.88 7.04 50.79
N HIS A 74 24.98 6.72 51.49
CA HIS A 74 25.36 5.35 51.88
C HIS A 74 25.20 4.32 50.72
N ILE A 75 25.59 4.72 49.50
CA ILE A 75 25.39 3.91 48.30
C ILE A 75 26.46 2.83 48.26
N GLU A 76 26.11 1.62 48.68
CA GLU A 76 26.97 0.44 48.57
C GLU A 76 27.19 0.03 47.11
N ARG A 77 28.30 -0.68 46.83
CA ARG A 77 28.61 -1.19 45.47
C ARG A 77 27.47 -2.03 44.89
N GLU A 78 26.68 -2.68 45.73
CA GLU A 78 25.51 -3.46 45.32
C GLU A 78 24.39 -2.59 44.71
N GLN A 79 24.19 -1.37 45.22
CA GLN A 79 23.15 -0.47 44.70
C GLN A 79 23.49 0.04 43.29
N ILE A 80 24.77 0.31 43.00
CA ILE A 80 25.21 0.72 41.64
C ILE A 80 24.97 -0.40 40.62
N ALA A 81 25.27 -1.65 40.98
CA ALA A 81 25.02 -2.80 40.12
C ALA A 81 23.53 -3.00 39.87
N PHE A 82 22.69 -2.81 40.89
CA PHE A 82 21.23 -2.87 40.77
C PHE A 82 20.68 -1.84 39.77
N TYR A 83 21.06 -0.55 39.90
CA TYR A 83 20.64 0.49 38.96
C TYR A 83 21.14 0.24 37.53
N LYS A 84 22.39 -0.23 37.37
CA LYS A 84 22.95 -0.60 36.06
C LYS A 84 22.14 -1.72 35.40
N ASN A 85 21.75 -2.74 36.15
CA ASN A 85 20.96 -3.86 35.65
C ASN A 85 19.55 -3.41 35.23
N ILE A 86 18.87 -2.60 36.05
CA ILE A 86 17.55 -2.04 35.71
C ILE A 86 17.62 -1.17 34.44
N PHE A 87 18.62 -0.29 34.34
CA PHE A 87 18.82 0.56 33.18
C PHE A 87 19.05 -0.28 31.92
N THR A 88 19.86 -1.35 32.02
CA THR A 88 20.14 -2.26 30.91
C THR A 88 18.88 -2.99 30.44
N ILE A 89 18.10 -3.56 31.37
CA ILE A 89 16.86 -4.26 31.02
C ILE A 89 15.87 -3.30 30.34
N THR A 90 15.67 -2.11 30.92
CA THR A 90 14.76 -1.11 30.37
C THR A 90 15.19 -0.64 28.97
N SER A 91 16.49 -0.43 28.78
CA SER A 91 17.06 -0.03 27.48
C SER A 91 16.87 -1.11 26.41
N VAL A 92 17.07 -2.39 26.77
CA VAL A 92 16.84 -3.52 25.84
C VAL A 92 15.37 -3.62 25.46
N VAL A 93 14.45 -3.52 26.42
CA VAL A 93 13.00 -3.53 26.15
C VAL A 93 12.61 -2.38 25.22
N PHE A 94 13.12 -1.18 25.48
CA PHE A 94 12.88 -0.01 24.62
C PHE A 94 13.45 -0.22 23.21
N ALA A 95 14.66 -0.77 23.08
CA ALA A 95 15.27 -1.07 21.79
C ALA A 95 14.44 -2.05 20.95
N VAL A 96 13.96 -3.14 21.57
CA VAL A 96 13.10 -4.13 20.91
C VAL A 96 11.76 -3.51 20.49
N ALA A 97 11.12 -2.74 21.37
CA ALA A 97 9.87 -2.07 21.05
C ALA A 97 10.02 -1.05 19.91
N PHE A 98 11.09 -0.24 19.95
CA PHE A 98 11.39 0.77 18.95
C PHE A 98 11.70 0.15 17.58
N THR A 99 12.51 -0.91 17.56
CA THR A 99 12.84 -1.62 16.31
C THR A 99 11.62 -2.29 15.71
N TYR A 100 10.79 -2.96 16.53
CA TYR A 100 9.51 -3.53 16.09
C TYR A 100 8.59 -2.46 15.50
N TRP A 101 8.37 -1.35 16.21
CA TRP A 101 7.53 -0.24 15.76
C TRP A 101 8.02 0.33 14.43
N ARG A 102 9.33 0.53 14.30
CA ARG A 102 9.94 1.03 13.07
C ARG A 102 9.79 0.05 11.90
N LEU A 103 10.00 -1.24 12.12
CA LEU A 103 9.85 -2.28 11.10
C LEU A 103 8.41 -2.36 10.61
N MET A 104 7.45 -2.31 11.53
CA MET A 104 6.02 -2.30 11.22
C MET A 104 5.64 -1.07 10.38
N ARG A 105 6.16 0.11 10.74
CA ARG A 105 5.94 1.35 9.98
C ARG A 105 6.47 1.25 8.55
N ARG A 106 7.68 0.70 8.36
CA ARG A 106 8.27 0.49 7.03
C ARG A 106 7.49 -0.52 6.20
N TYR A 107 7.06 -1.62 6.82
CA TYR A 107 6.23 -2.62 6.17
C TYR A 107 4.91 -2.03 5.64
N GLN A 108 4.23 -1.21 6.44
CA GLN A 108 3.00 -0.51 6.01
C GLN A 108 3.24 0.46 4.85
N GLN A 109 4.38 1.16 4.83
CA GLN A 109 4.75 2.04 3.72
C GLN A 109 4.96 1.25 2.42
N MET A 110 5.62 0.09 2.48
CA MET A 110 5.80 -0.77 1.31
C MET A 110 4.46 -1.26 0.76
N GLN A 111 3.52 -1.68 1.62
CA GLN A 111 2.18 -2.06 1.20
C GLN A 111 1.45 -0.92 0.48
N LEU A 112 1.52 0.30 1.04
CA LEU A 112 0.89 1.47 0.44
C LEU A 112 1.50 1.82 -0.92
N ASN A 113 2.82 1.73 -1.07
CA ASN A 113 3.49 2.00 -2.35
C ASN A 113 3.03 1.04 -3.45
N HIS A 114 2.89 -0.25 -3.15
CA HIS A 114 2.34 -1.21 -4.12
C HIS A 114 0.89 -0.89 -4.51
N ILE A 115 0.06 -0.47 -3.55
CA ILE A 115 -1.31 -0.05 -3.82
C ILE A 115 -1.30 1.17 -4.75
N LEU A 116 -0.44 2.15 -4.48
CA LEU A 116 -0.34 3.37 -5.26
C LEU A 116 0.13 3.09 -6.70
N GLU A 117 1.09 2.20 -6.88
CA GLU A 117 1.57 1.80 -8.21
C GLU A 117 0.44 1.22 -9.07
N GLU A 118 -0.33 0.26 -8.53
CA GLU A 118 -1.48 -0.30 -9.25
C GLU A 118 -2.60 0.74 -9.45
N LEU A 119 -2.83 1.62 -8.47
CA LEU A 119 -3.83 2.67 -8.57
C LEU A 119 -3.48 3.70 -9.65
N HIS A 120 -2.21 4.05 -9.81
CA HIS A 120 -1.76 4.95 -10.89
C HIS A 120 -2.04 4.35 -12.27
N LEU A 121 -1.77 3.06 -12.47
CA LEU A 121 -2.08 2.37 -13.73
C LEU A 121 -3.57 2.39 -14.05
N ILE A 122 -4.41 2.18 -13.03
CA ILE A 122 -5.87 2.25 -13.16
C ILE A 122 -6.32 3.68 -13.49
N ALA A 123 -5.74 4.69 -12.83
CA ALA A 123 -6.05 6.09 -13.06
C ALA A 123 -5.65 6.58 -14.46
N ASP A 124 -4.63 5.97 -15.07
CA ASP A 124 -4.21 6.21 -16.46
C ASP A 124 -5.17 5.58 -17.50
N GLY A 125 -6.33 5.06 -17.07
CA GLY A 125 -7.40 4.57 -17.94
C GLY A 125 -7.37 3.07 -18.21
N GLN A 126 -6.48 2.31 -17.55
CA GLN A 126 -6.44 0.84 -17.64
C GLN A 126 -7.49 0.21 -16.70
N TYR A 127 -8.77 0.49 -16.96
CA TYR A 127 -9.88 0.03 -16.12
C TYR A 127 -10.17 -1.47 -16.22
N ASP A 128 -9.47 -2.19 -17.09
CA ASP A 128 -9.46 -3.66 -17.15
C ASP A 128 -8.61 -4.30 -16.04
N ARG A 129 -7.73 -3.51 -15.40
CA ARG A 129 -6.93 -3.95 -14.24
C ARG A 129 -7.67 -3.82 -12.92
N ARG A 130 -7.30 -4.68 -11.99
CA ARG A 130 -7.61 -4.61 -10.56
C ARG A 130 -6.31 -4.81 -9.79
N ILE A 131 -6.26 -4.33 -8.56
CA ILE A 131 -5.13 -4.62 -7.67
C ILE A 131 -5.06 -6.14 -7.47
N PRO A 132 -3.97 -6.81 -7.92
CA PRO A 132 -3.93 -8.27 -8.06
C PRO A 132 -3.56 -9.00 -6.78
N PHE A 133 -3.39 -8.29 -5.66
CA PHE A 133 -2.96 -8.86 -4.39
C PHE A 133 -3.93 -8.57 -3.25
N ARG A 134 -3.92 -9.45 -2.25
CA ARG A 134 -4.67 -9.31 -1.00
C ARG A 134 -3.75 -8.86 0.13
N LEU A 135 -4.28 -7.96 0.95
CA LEU A 135 -3.67 -7.49 2.19
C LEU A 135 -4.61 -7.82 3.36
N SER A 136 -4.04 -8.03 4.55
CA SER A 136 -4.79 -8.19 5.79
C SER A 136 -5.01 -6.84 6.49
N GLY A 137 -5.98 -6.79 7.39
CA GLY A 137 -6.27 -5.59 8.18
C GLY A 137 -6.79 -4.42 7.34
N ASP A 138 -6.45 -3.20 7.74
CA ASP A 138 -6.99 -1.98 7.16
C ASP A 138 -6.62 -1.80 5.68
N MET A 139 -5.37 -2.13 5.30
CA MET A 139 -4.93 -2.04 3.90
C MET A 139 -5.70 -3.00 2.98
N GLY A 140 -6.14 -4.15 3.49
CA GLY A 140 -7.03 -5.05 2.75
C GLY A 140 -8.39 -4.44 2.45
N GLN A 141 -8.94 -3.70 3.39
CA GLN A 141 -10.21 -2.97 3.19
C GLN A 141 -10.06 -1.86 2.16
N VAL A 142 -8.92 -1.16 2.17
CA VAL A 142 -8.59 -0.14 1.15
C VAL A 142 -8.54 -0.76 -0.24
N VAL A 143 -7.79 -1.86 -0.42
CA VAL A 143 -7.69 -2.57 -1.72
C VAL A 143 -9.06 -3.02 -2.22
N ASN A 144 -9.88 -3.61 -1.35
CA ASN A 144 -11.23 -4.04 -1.71
C ASN A 144 -12.12 -2.85 -2.12
N SER A 145 -11.99 -1.72 -1.45
CA SER A 145 -12.77 -0.52 -1.76
C SER A 145 -12.34 0.09 -3.10
N ILE A 146 -11.04 0.14 -3.40
CA ILE A 146 -10.52 0.56 -4.70
C ILE A 146 -11.07 -0.34 -5.80
N ASN A 147 -10.92 -1.66 -5.67
CA ASN A 147 -11.40 -2.59 -6.70
C ASN A 147 -12.90 -2.47 -6.97
N ARG A 148 -13.72 -2.29 -5.92
CA ARG A 148 -15.17 -2.02 -6.06
C ARG A 148 -15.46 -0.70 -6.75
N LEU A 149 -14.66 0.33 -6.51
CA LEU A 149 -14.79 1.62 -7.19
C LEU A 149 -14.49 1.45 -8.68
N VAL A 150 -13.42 0.75 -9.04
CA VAL A 150 -13.10 0.47 -10.46
C VAL A 150 -14.19 -0.36 -11.13
N ASP A 151 -14.75 -1.38 -10.44
CA ASP A 151 -15.89 -2.15 -10.96
C ASP A 151 -17.09 -1.24 -11.25
N SER A 152 -17.42 -0.34 -10.33
CA SER A 152 -18.52 0.61 -10.48
C SER A 152 -18.29 1.57 -11.66
N THR A 153 -17.06 2.05 -11.82
CA THR A 153 -16.67 2.93 -12.94
C THR A 153 -16.76 2.22 -14.29
N VAL A 154 -16.29 0.97 -14.39
CA VAL A 154 -16.40 0.19 -15.64
C VAL A 154 -17.86 -0.01 -16.01
N ASN A 155 -18.71 -0.41 -15.06
CA ASN A 155 -20.13 -0.62 -15.32
C ASN A 155 -20.81 0.68 -15.79
N ALA A 156 -20.52 1.82 -15.15
CA ALA A 156 -21.07 3.11 -15.56
C ALA A 156 -20.67 3.50 -17.00
N LEU A 157 -19.43 3.21 -17.40
CA LEU A 157 -18.95 3.46 -18.76
C LEU A 157 -19.62 2.54 -19.79
N GLU A 158 -19.87 1.27 -19.44
CA GLU A 158 -20.61 0.34 -20.30
C GLU A 158 -22.06 0.78 -20.49
N ASP A 159 -22.71 1.23 -19.41
CA ASP A 159 -24.08 1.77 -19.46
C ASP A 159 -24.15 3.03 -20.33
N GLU A 160 -23.20 3.95 -20.19
CA GLU A 160 -23.11 5.16 -21.00
C GLU A 160 -22.97 4.82 -22.50
N ARG A 161 -22.09 3.88 -22.84
CA ARG A 161 -21.92 3.40 -24.23
C ARG A 161 -23.20 2.76 -24.79
N ALA A 162 -23.93 2.01 -23.96
CA ALA A 162 -25.19 1.41 -24.37
C ALA A 162 -26.26 2.48 -24.64
N ILE A 163 -26.33 3.52 -23.81
CA ILE A 163 -27.23 4.67 -23.99
C ILE A 163 -26.88 5.43 -25.27
N GLU A 164 -25.60 5.70 -25.50
CA GLU A 164 -25.14 6.41 -26.69
C GLU A 164 -25.49 5.65 -27.97
N LYS A 165 -25.25 4.34 -28.00
CA LYS A 165 -25.61 3.49 -29.13
C LYS A 165 -27.13 3.48 -29.38
N SER A 166 -27.93 3.39 -28.32
CA SER A 166 -29.40 3.44 -28.42
C SER A 166 -29.89 4.78 -28.99
N LYS A 167 -29.26 5.89 -28.60
CA LYS A 167 -29.55 7.23 -29.14
C LYS A 167 -29.24 7.29 -30.64
N ASP A 168 -28.11 6.75 -31.08
CA ASP A 168 -27.71 6.75 -32.50
C ASP A 168 -28.64 5.88 -33.36
N GLU A 169 -29.03 4.71 -32.85
CA GLU A 169 -30.04 3.84 -33.48
C GLU A 169 -31.40 4.55 -33.58
N LEU A 170 -31.84 5.22 -32.52
CA LEU A 170 -33.08 6.00 -32.51
C LEU A 170 -33.06 7.11 -33.57
N ILE A 171 -31.99 7.90 -33.63
CA ILE A 171 -31.85 9.00 -34.61
C ILE A 171 -31.87 8.43 -36.04
N THR A 172 -31.18 7.32 -36.27
CA THR A 172 -31.13 6.66 -37.59
C THR A 172 -32.52 6.18 -38.02
N ASN A 173 -33.24 5.51 -37.12
CA ASN A 173 -34.60 5.01 -37.37
C ASN A 173 -35.57 6.16 -37.66
N VAL A 174 -35.58 7.20 -36.82
CA VAL A 174 -36.42 8.39 -37.03
C VAL A 174 -36.08 9.08 -38.35
N SER A 175 -34.80 9.22 -38.69
CA SER A 175 -34.38 9.85 -39.96
C SER A 175 -34.83 9.05 -41.18
N HIS A 176 -34.76 7.71 -41.11
CA HIS A 176 -35.25 6.83 -42.15
C HIS A 176 -36.76 6.99 -42.35
N ASP A 177 -37.51 7.02 -41.26
CA ASP A 177 -38.97 7.10 -41.27
C ASP A 177 -39.49 8.48 -41.72
N ILE A 178 -38.73 9.56 -41.50
CA ILE A 178 -39.06 10.89 -42.03
C ILE A 178 -38.73 11.03 -43.52
N ARG A 179 -37.62 10.44 -43.98
CA ARG A 179 -37.18 10.56 -45.38
C ARG A 179 -38.22 10.00 -46.34
N THR A 180 -38.75 8.81 -46.04
CA THR A 180 -39.68 8.06 -46.89
C THR A 180 -40.91 8.88 -47.34
N PRO A 181 -41.73 9.46 -46.43
CA PRO A 181 -42.88 10.28 -46.82
C PRO A 181 -42.48 11.60 -47.49
N LEU A 182 -41.36 12.21 -47.09
CA LEU A 182 -40.87 13.45 -47.70
C LEU A 182 -40.54 13.26 -49.18
N THR A 183 -39.85 12.16 -49.52
CA THR A 183 -39.59 11.80 -50.93
C THR A 183 -40.87 11.58 -51.71
N SER A 184 -41.88 10.93 -51.12
CA SER A 184 -43.18 10.75 -51.76
C SER A 184 -43.85 12.10 -52.04
N ILE A 185 -43.86 13.03 -51.09
CA ILE A 185 -44.42 14.38 -51.26
C ILE A 185 -43.68 15.16 -52.35
N LEU A 186 -42.34 15.12 -52.35
CA LEU A 186 -41.54 15.78 -53.39
C LEU A 186 -41.84 15.20 -54.79
N GLY A 187 -41.99 13.87 -54.89
CA GLY A 187 -42.35 13.19 -56.13
C GLY A 187 -43.71 13.64 -56.66
N TYR A 188 -44.72 13.73 -55.78
CA TYR A 188 -46.04 14.25 -56.17
C TYR A 188 -45.98 15.72 -56.64
N LEU A 189 -45.22 16.58 -55.95
CA LEU A 189 -45.06 17.98 -56.37
C LEU A 189 -44.35 18.12 -57.73
N GLY A 190 -43.33 17.29 -58.00
CA GLY A 190 -42.63 17.28 -59.29
C GLY A 190 -43.52 16.89 -60.48
N LEU A 191 -44.53 16.05 -60.26
CA LEU A 191 -45.52 15.67 -61.28
C LEU A 191 -46.58 16.76 -61.54
N ILE A 192 -46.77 17.69 -60.60
CA ILE A 192 -47.77 18.76 -60.72
C ILE A 192 -47.16 20.03 -61.33
N VAL A 193 -45.86 20.27 -61.11
CA VAL A 193 -45.15 21.46 -61.60
C VAL A 193 -44.68 21.32 -63.06
N ASN A 194 -44.76 20.13 -63.64
CA ASN A 194 -44.35 19.82 -65.02
C ASN A 194 -45.52 19.30 -65.85
#